data_AF-A0A851YPN4-F1
#
_entry.id   AF-A0A851YPN4-F1
#
_cell.length_a   1.000
_cell.length_b   1.000
_cell.length_c   1.000
_cell.angle_alpha   90.00
_cell.angle_beta   90.00
_cell.angle_gamma   90.00
#
_symmetry.space_group_name_H-M   'P 1'
#
loop_
_entity.id
_entity.type
_entity.pdbx_description
1 polymer ?
#
loop_
_entity_poly.entity_id
_entity_poly.type
_entity_poly.pdbx_seq_one_letter_code
_entity_poly.pdbx_strand_id
1 'polypeptide(L)'
;QALGHGRLWPLAATVTVAELGVLLGSLDLLSPVLSVCVDTPQPSPPRDITMTSCGVAITLFSFINSFWLTSYLGLNLACALQGLLPTPGWSPRCRLYHWAVSLAGAGLCLALMLVACWYCGLLALGIGATAYKYLEYRGAQSEWGEGLRGLSLSAARFALLRLEDGRPP
;
A
#
# COMPACT_ATOMS: atom_id res chain seq x y z
N GLN A 1 -25.91 -24.17 3.85
CA GLN A 1 -24.53 -24.72 4.01
C GLN A 1 -23.78 -24.94 2.68
N ALA A 2 -24.19 -24.37 1.54
CA ALA A 2 -23.57 -24.64 0.22
C ALA A 2 -23.17 -23.37 -0.56
N LEU A 3 -22.49 -22.42 0.10
CA LEU A 3 -21.96 -21.19 -0.53
C LEU A 3 -20.41 -21.19 -0.66
N GLY A 4 -19.76 -22.34 -0.43
CA GLY A 4 -18.42 -22.35 0.18
C GLY A 4 -17.17 -22.54 -0.68
N HIS A 5 -17.20 -23.07 -1.90
CA HIS A 5 -15.94 -23.54 -2.55
C HIS A 5 -15.52 -22.79 -3.82
N GLY A 6 -16.46 -22.28 -4.63
CA GLY A 6 -16.13 -21.66 -5.93
C GLY A 6 -15.67 -20.20 -5.87
N ARG A 7 -15.99 -19.48 -4.79
CA ARG A 7 -15.70 -18.03 -4.66
C ARG A 7 -14.43 -17.72 -3.86
N LEU A 8 -13.91 -18.69 -3.10
CA LEU A 8 -12.76 -18.48 -2.22
C LEU A 8 -11.42 -18.59 -2.96
N TRP A 9 -11.35 -19.43 -4.00
CA TRP A 9 -10.12 -19.64 -4.77
C TRP A 9 -9.53 -18.38 -5.43
N PRO A 10 -10.32 -17.46 -6.02
CA PRO A 10 -9.75 -16.22 -6.54
C PRO A 10 -9.27 -15.27 -5.45
N LEU A 11 -9.90 -15.26 -4.26
CA LEU A 11 -9.41 -14.50 -3.10
C LEU A 11 -8.07 -15.06 -2.61
N ALA A 12 -7.99 -16.38 -2.49
CA ALA A 12 -6.77 -17.08 -2.17
C ALA A 12 -5.69 -16.78 -3.20
N ALA A 13 -5.99 -16.81 -4.51
CA ALA A 13 -5.04 -16.50 -5.57
C ALA A 13 -4.50 -15.06 -5.48
N THR A 14 -5.35 -14.06 -5.24
CA THR A 14 -4.90 -12.67 -5.07
C THR A 14 -4.08 -12.46 -3.81
N VAL A 15 -4.46 -13.11 -2.71
CA VAL A 15 -3.69 -13.08 -1.45
C VAL A 15 -2.35 -13.77 -1.66
N THR A 16 -2.30 -14.92 -2.34
CA THR A 16 -1.04 -15.61 -2.65
C THR A 16 -0.17 -14.84 -3.63
N VAL A 17 -0.71 -14.13 -4.61
CA VAL A 17 0.08 -13.31 -5.54
C VAL A 17 0.63 -12.07 -4.85
N ALA A 18 -0.14 -11.45 -3.94
CA ALA A 18 0.34 -10.35 -3.12
C ALA A 18 1.44 -10.82 -2.14
N GLU A 19 1.21 -11.95 -1.45
CA GLU A 19 2.20 -12.58 -0.56
C GLU A 19 3.47 -13.00 -1.32
N LEU A 20 3.34 -13.66 -2.49
CA LEU A 20 4.46 -14.03 -3.33
C LEU A 20 5.18 -12.82 -3.90
N GLY A 21 4.48 -11.74 -4.26
CA GLY A 21 5.11 -10.50 -4.75
C GLY A 21 5.88 -9.76 -3.66
N VAL A 22 5.36 -9.72 -2.43
CA VAL A 22 6.05 -9.16 -1.26
C VAL A 22 7.23 -10.04 -0.86
N LEU A 23 7.08 -11.37 -0.89
CA LEU A 23 8.17 -12.32 -0.62
C LEU A 23 9.25 -12.29 -1.70
N LEU A 24 8.89 -12.25 -3.00
CA LEU A 24 9.84 -12.11 -4.11
C LEU A 24 10.59 -10.78 -4.04
N GLY A 25 9.88 -9.67 -3.82
CA GLY A 25 10.52 -8.36 -3.62
C GLY A 25 11.40 -8.31 -2.37
N SER A 26 11.02 -8.99 -1.30
CA SER A 26 11.84 -9.15 -0.09
C SER A 26 13.07 -10.02 -0.33
N LEU A 27 12.96 -11.11 -1.11
CA LEU A 27 14.08 -11.99 -1.46
C LEU A 27 15.07 -11.34 -2.44
N ASP A 28 14.61 -10.60 -3.44
CA ASP A 28 15.47 -9.89 -4.40
C ASP A 28 16.26 -8.74 -3.74
N LEU A 29 15.73 -8.12 -2.69
CA LEU A 29 16.47 -7.15 -1.87
C LEU A 29 17.32 -7.81 -0.77
N LEU A 30 17.07 -9.09 -0.45
CA LEU A 30 17.93 -9.89 0.44
C LEU A 30 19.17 -10.42 -0.30
N SER A 31 19.11 -10.56 -1.62
CA SER A 31 20.23 -10.95 -2.50
C SER A 31 21.56 -10.23 -2.20
N PRO A 32 21.64 -8.87 -2.14
CA PRO A 32 22.88 -8.18 -1.80
C PRO A 32 23.33 -8.42 -0.36
N VAL A 33 22.41 -8.64 0.58
CA VAL A 33 22.73 -8.99 1.98
C VAL A 33 23.30 -10.40 2.07
N LEU A 34 22.68 -11.35 1.39
CA LEU A 34 23.17 -12.73 1.27
C LEU A 34 24.52 -12.76 0.54
N SER A 35 24.71 -11.98 -0.53
CA SER A 35 26.00 -11.89 -1.23
C SER A 35 27.08 -11.26 -0.35
N VAL A 36 26.80 -10.21 0.43
CA VAL A 36 27.76 -9.68 1.43
C VAL A 36 28.04 -10.68 2.57
N CYS A 37 27.06 -11.50 2.94
CA CYS A 37 27.23 -12.54 3.96
C CYS A 37 27.87 -13.84 3.43
N VAL A 38 27.81 -14.12 2.12
CA VAL A 38 28.30 -15.35 1.46
C VAL A 38 29.64 -15.13 0.74
N ASP A 39 29.89 -13.96 0.15
CA ASP A 39 31.17 -13.59 -0.48
C ASP A 39 32.16 -13.01 0.54
N THR A 40 32.61 -13.84 1.49
CA THR A 40 33.91 -13.59 2.15
C THR A 40 34.92 -14.69 1.84
N PRO A 41 35.61 -14.62 0.68
CA PRO A 41 36.98 -15.08 0.57
C PRO A 41 37.94 -13.90 0.81
N GLN A 42 38.69 -13.93 1.94
CA GLN A 42 39.87 -13.10 2.31
C GLN A 42 39.64 -11.71 2.98
N PRO A 43 40.67 -11.17 3.67
CA PRO A 43 41.12 -11.44 5.04
C PRO A 43 40.33 -10.61 6.07
N SER A 44 40.18 -11.11 7.30
CA SER A 44 39.29 -10.55 8.34
C SER A 44 39.49 -9.06 8.64
N PRO A 45 38.51 -8.17 8.36
CA PRO A 45 38.38 -6.92 9.10
C PRO A 45 37.96 -7.24 10.56
N PRO A 46 38.18 -6.34 11.53
CA PRO A 46 37.73 -6.56 12.90
C PRO A 46 36.22 -6.82 12.90
N ARG A 47 35.79 -7.85 13.65
CA ARG A 47 34.40 -8.37 13.70
C ARG A 47 33.35 -7.26 13.91
N ASP A 48 33.75 -6.17 14.56
CA ASP A 48 32.92 -4.98 14.80
C ASP A 48 32.47 -4.27 13.51
N ILE A 49 33.34 -4.20 12.48
CA ILE A 49 33.02 -3.52 11.21
C ILE A 49 32.00 -4.33 10.41
N THR A 50 32.15 -5.66 10.37
CA THR A 50 31.22 -6.55 9.68
C THR A 50 29.85 -6.59 10.37
N MET A 51 29.81 -6.58 11.70
CA MET A 51 28.54 -6.58 12.43
C MET A 51 27.81 -5.23 12.29
N THR A 52 28.55 -4.12 12.25
CA THR A 52 28.00 -2.78 12.01
C THR A 52 27.46 -2.65 10.58
N SER A 53 28.17 -3.16 9.57
CA SER A 53 27.71 -3.10 8.18
C SER A 53 26.46 -3.95 7.93
N CYS A 54 26.40 -5.17 8.50
CA CYS A 54 25.20 -6.01 8.44
C CYS A 54 24.00 -5.34 9.15
N GLY A 55 24.21 -4.70 10.31
CA GLY A 55 23.15 -3.99 11.03
C GLY A 55 22.57 -2.81 10.24
N VAL A 56 23.41 -2.04 9.55
CA VAL A 56 22.97 -0.95 8.65
C VAL A 56 22.16 -1.50 7.48
N ALA A 57 22.63 -2.59 6.84
CA ALA A 57 21.92 -3.21 5.73
C ALA A 57 20.52 -3.70 6.11
N ILE A 58 20.37 -4.36 7.26
CA ILE A 58 19.07 -4.84 7.78
C ILE A 58 18.12 -3.68 8.08
N THR A 59 18.65 -2.57 8.63
CA THR A 59 17.85 -1.37 8.93
C THR A 59 17.33 -0.70 7.66
N LEU A 60 18.20 -0.55 6.64
CA LEU A 60 17.82 0.01 5.34
C LEU A 60 16.79 -0.85 4.62
N PHE A 61 16.98 -2.18 4.64
CA PHE A 61 16.02 -3.13 4.08
C PHE A 61 14.63 -2.97 4.71
N SER A 62 14.57 -2.92 6.04
CA SER A 62 13.32 -2.77 6.80
C SER A 62 12.62 -1.45 6.48
N PHE A 63 13.38 -0.38 6.31
CA PHE A 63 12.86 0.93 5.92
C PHE A 63 12.28 0.93 4.51
N ILE A 64 13.03 0.42 3.53
CA ILE A 64 12.60 0.32 2.13
C ILE A 64 11.34 -0.53 2.01
N ASN A 65 11.30 -1.70 2.68
CA ASN A 65 10.15 -2.58 2.68
C ASN A 65 8.89 -1.90 3.24
N SER A 66 9.04 -1.12 4.32
CA SER A 66 7.94 -0.35 4.92
C SER A 66 7.35 0.68 3.94
N PHE A 67 8.18 1.29 3.09
CA PHE A 67 7.73 2.22 2.06
C PHE A 67 6.93 1.53 0.94
N TRP A 68 7.42 0.38 0.45
CA TRP A 68 6.69 -0.44 -0.54
C TRP A 68 5.35 -0.94 0.01
N LEU A 69 5.33 -1.47 1.23
CA LEU A 69 4.10 -1.88 1.90
C LEU A 69 3.10 -0.71 2.02
N THR A 70 3.58 0.53 2.22
CA THR A 70 2.72 1.72 2.35
C THR A 70 2.05 2.07 1.01
N SER A 71 2.76 1.93 -0.11
CA SER A 71 2.16 2.16 -1.43
C SER A 71 1.16 1.07 -1.78
N TYR A 72 1.44 -0.21 -1.49
CA TYR A 72 0.48 -1.30 -1.65
C TYR A 72 -0.75 -1.14 -0.75
N LEU A 73 -0.57 -0.66 0.48
CA LEU A 73 -1.68 -0.31 1.37
C LEU A 73 -2.54 0.79 0.74
N GLY A 74 -1.92 1.87 0.25
CA GLY A 74 -2.63 2.99 -0.39
C GLY A 74 -3.43 2.56 -1.61
N LEU A 75 -2.86 1.73 -2.50
CA LEU A 75 -3.53 1.19 -3.68
C LEU A 75 -4.73 0.31 -3.30
N ASN A 76 -4.53 -0.59 -2.34
CA ASN A 76 -5.61 -1.46 -1.86
C ASN A 76 -6.74 -0.66 -1.18
N LEU A 77 -6.40 0.37 -0.41
CA LEU A 77 -7.40 1.27 0.16
C LEU A 77 -8.13 2.07 -0.91
N ALA A 78 -7.43 2.61 -1.90
CA ALA A 78 -8.03 3.36 -3.00
C ALA A 78 -9.02 2.50 -3.79
N CYS A 79 -8.64 1.26 -4.11
CA CYS A 79 -9.54 0.30 -4.72
C CYS A 79 -10.74 0.00 -3.80
N ALA A 80 -10.51 -0.40 -2.55
CA ALA A 80 -11.60 -0.70 -1.60
C ALA A 80 -12.60 0.45 -1.47
N LEU A 81 -12.11 1.69 -1.33
CA LEU A 81 -12.93 2.91 -1.26
C LEU A 81 -13.76 3.10 -2.53
N GLN A 82 -13.15 2.94 -3.71
CA GLN A 82 -13.83 3.05 -4.99
C GLN A 82 -14.89 1.95 -5.19
N GLY A 83 -14.71 0.79 -4.57
CA GLY A 83 -15.71 -0.28 -4.55
C GLY A 83 -16.86 -0.06 -3.56
N LEU A 84 -16.63 0.69 -2.48
CA LEU A 84 -17.62 1.04 -1.46
C LEU A 84 -18.40 2.32 -1.80
N LEU A 85 -17.71 3.30 -2.38
CA LEU A 85 -18.25 4.58 -2.84
C LEU A 85 -17.99 4.67 -4.36
N PRO A 86 -18.91 4.18 -5.20
CA PRO A 86 -18.78 4.29 -6.64
C PRO A 86 -18.69 5.78 -7.01
N THR A 87 -17.57 6.19 -7.59
CA THR A 87 -17.44 7.54 -8.15
C THR A 87 -18.14 7.58 -9.52
N PRO A 88 -18.91 8.65 -9.80
CA PRO A 88 -19.59 8.83 -11.09
C PRO A 88 -18.54 8.92 -12.20
N GLY A 89 -18.57 7.96 -13.13
CA GLY A 89 -17.59 7.84 -14.22
C GLY A 89 -16.60 6.67 -14.14
N TRP A 90 -16.54 5.93 -13.03
CA TRP A 90 -15.70 4.73 -12.93
C TRP A 90 -16.49 3.45 -13.22
N SER A 91 -16.21 2.81 -14.36
CA SER A 91 -16.67 1.45 -14.66
C SER A 91 -15.51 0.47 -14.56
N PRO A 92 -15.46 -0.41 -13.54
CA PRO A 92 -14.45 -1.46 -13.47
C PRO A 92 -14.69 -2.44 -14.62
N ARG A 93 -13.85 -2.39 -15.66
CA ARG A 93 -13.94 -3.31 -16.82
C ARG A 93 -13.55 -4.76 -16.47
N CYS A 94 -13.00 -5.00 -15.27
CA CYS A 94 -12.59 -6.33 -14.80
C CYS A 94 -13.70 -7.00 -13.97
N ARG A 95 -14.21 -8.14 -14.44
CA ARG A 95 -15.29 -8.93 -13.80
C ARG A 95 -14.93 -9.58 -12.45
N LEU A 96 -13.64 -9.57 -12.07
CA LEU A 96 -13.07 -10.30 -10.93
C LEU A 96 -12.78 -9.41 -9.71
N TYR A 97 -13.17 -8.14 -9.76
CA TYR A 97 -12.90 -7.16 -8.71
C TYR A 97 -13.97 -7.20 -7.60
N HIS A 98 -13.55 -7.40 -6.34
CA HIS A 98 -14.43 -7.30 -5.16
C HIS A 98 -13.77 -6.44 -4.08
N TRP A 99 -14.51 -5.49 -3.51
CA TRP A 99 -14.00 -4.52 -2.52
C TRP A 99 -13.39 -5.20 -1.28
N ALA A 100 -13.99 -6.31 -0.83
CA ALA A 100 -13.49 -7.08 0.31
C ALA A 100 -12.10 -7.69 0.09
N VAL A 101 -11.73 -8.04 -1.16
CA VAL A 101 -10.38 -8.56 -1.48
C VAL A 101 -9.35 -7.48 -1.21
N SER A 102 -9.65 -6.27 -1.67
CA SER A 102 -8.74 -5.13 -1.56
C SER A 102 -8.62 -4.69 -0.10
N LEU A 103 -9.71 -4.73 0.66
CA LEU A 103 -9.67 -4.48 2.10
C LEU A 103 -8.84 -5.54 2.86
N ALA A 104 -8.94 -6.81 2.47
CA ALA A 104 -8.11 -7.88 3.04
C ALA A 104 -6.62 -7.66 2.71
N GLY A 105 -6.29 -7.28 1.47
CA GLY A 105 -4.92 -6.92 1.07
C GLY A 105 -4.36 -5.72 1.85
N ALA A 106 -5.18 -4.69 2.06
CA ALA A 106 -4.82 -3.55 2.91
C ALA A 106 -4.53 -3.98 4.37
N GLY A 107 -5.41 -4.81 4.95
CA GLY A 107 -5.22 -5.33 6.32
C GLY A 107 -3.95 -6.16 6.46
N LEU A 108 -3.63 -6.97 5.46
CA LEU A 108 -2.42 -7.77 5.40
C LEU A 108 -1.16 -6.91 5.33
N CYS A 109 -1.14 -5.88 4.46
CA CYS A 109 -0.02 -4.94 4.40
C CYS A 109 0.22 -4.25 5.76
N LEU A 110 -0.84 -3.85 6.45
CA LEU A 110 -0.74 -3.24 7.77
C LEU A 110 -0.22 -4.22 8.83
N ALA A 111 -0.70 -5.48 8.82
CA ALA A 111 -0.22 -6.52 9.72
C ALA A 111 1.27 -6.81 9.51
N LEU A 112 1.72 -6.93 8.25
CA LEU A 112 3.13 -7.15 7.93
C LEU A 112 4.03 -6.00 8.37
N MET A 113 3.58 -4.74 8.25
CA MET A 113 4.32 -3.60 8.80
C MET A 113 4.47 -3.67 10.32
N LEU A 114 3.41 -4.03 11.04
CA LEU A 114 3.42 -4.14 12.50
C LEU A 114 4.34 -5.27 12.98
N VAL A 115 4.37 -6.39 12.25
CA VAL A 115 5.22 -7.55 12.57
C VAL A 115 6.68 -7.31 12.20
N ALA A 116 6.96 -6.73 11.03
CA ALA A 116 8.33 -6.54 10.55
C ALA A 116 9.07 -5.44 11.30
N CYS A 117 8.51 -4.24 11.35
CA CYS A 117 9.06 -3.12 12.12
C CYS A 117 7.99 -2.06 12.30
N TRP A 118 7.31 -2.11 13.45
CA TRP A 118 6.23 -1.17 13.76
C TRP A 118 6.69 0.30 13.73
N TYR A 119 7.93 0.61 14.13
CA TYR A 119 8.45 1.98 14.13
C TYR A 119 8.66 2.52 12.71
N CYS A 120 9.35 1.77 11.85
CA CYS A 120 9.56 2.17 10.45
C CYS A 120 8.24 2.19 9.67
N GLY A 121 7.32 1.26 9.96
CA GLY A 121 5.98 1.22 9.37
C GLY A 121 5.16 2.45 9.71
N LEU A 122 5.07 2.83 10.98
CA LEU A 122 4.34 4.05 11.40
C LEU A 122 4.95 5.32 10.80
N LEU A 123 6.28 5.39 10.71
CA LEU A 123 6.95 6.52 10.07
C LEU A 123 6.59 6.62 8.58
N ALA A 124 6.65 5.51 7.85
CA ALA A 124 6.30 5.46 6.42
C ALA A 124 4.81 5.81 6.19
N LEU A 125 3.91 5.31 7.04
CA LEU A 125 2.49 5.65 7.02
C LEU A 125 2.25 7.14 7.25
N GLY A 126 2.93 7.74 8.24
CA GLY A 126 2.83 9.16 8.53
C GLY A 126 3.28 10.04 7.36
N ILE A 127 4.40 9.69 6.73
CA ILE A 127 4.91 10.39 5.54
C ILE A 127 3.91 10.25 4.39
N GLY A 128 3.41 9.04 4.12
CA GLY A 128 2.44 8.79 3.07
C GLY A 128 1.12 9.54 3.27
N ALA A 129 0.58 9.55 4.49
CA ALA A 129 -0.64 10.27 4.83
C ALA A 129 -0.48 11.80 4.70
N THR A 130 0.67 12.33 5.13
CA THR A 130 0.99 13.76 5.00
C THR A 130 1.11 14.15 3.53
N ALA A 131 1.80 13.33 2.71
CA ALA A 131 1.92 13.56 1.28
C ALA A 131 0.54 13.53 0.58
N TYR A 132 -0.31 12.56 0.93
CA TYR A 132 -1.68 12.49 0.41
C TYR A 132 -2.47 13.77 0.75
N LYS A 133 -2.44 14.20 2.01
CA LYS A 133 -3.12 15.44 2.44
C LYS A 133 -2.57 16.69 1.78
N TYR A 134 -1.26 16.75 1.55
CA TYR A 134 -0.63 17.85 0.83
C TYR A 134 -1.09 17.94 -0.63
N LEU A 135 -1.19 16.80 -1.32
CA LEU A 135 -1.71 16.74 -2.68
C LEU A 135 -3.18 17.16 -2.75
N GLU A 136 -4.00 16.72 -1.79
CA GLU A 136 -5.41 17.10 -1.68
C GLU A 136 -5.58 18.62 -1.51
N TYR A 137 -4.76 19.23 -0.64
CA TYR A 137 -4.73 20.68 -0.41
C TYR A 137 -4.31 21.46 -1.65
N ARG A 138 -3.24 21.03 -2.32
CA ARG A 138 -2.74 21.66 -3.56
C ARG A 138 -3.72 21.54 -4.72
N GLY A 139 -4.39 20.39 -4.84
CA GLY A 139 -5.45 20.16 -5.82
C GLY A 139 -6.61 21.13 -5.62
N ALA A 140 -7.10 21.24 -4.38
CA ALA A 140 -8.18 22.16 -4.02
C ALA A 140 -7.81 23.64 -4.27
N GLN A 141 -6.58 24.05 -3.95
CA GLN A 141 -6.10 25.41 -4.29
C GLN A 141 -6.07 25.66 -5.80
N SER A 142 -5.68 24.67 -6.61
CA SER A 142 -5.62 24.84 -8.06
C SER A 142 -7.00 24.97 -8.72
N GLU A 143 -8.01 24.29 -8.18
CA GLU A 143 -9.36 24.26 -8.76
C GLU A 143 -10.24 25.42 -8.26
N TRP A 144 -10.06 25.85 -6.99
CA TRP A 144 -10.94 26.83 -6.34
C TRP A 144 -10.22 28.08 -5.79
N GLY A 145 -8.90 28.19 -5.92
CA GLY A 145 -8.10 29.33 -5.43
C GLY A 145 -7.87 29.35 -3.91
N GLU A 146 -8.67 28.64 -3.12
CA GLU A 146 -8.62 28.56 -1.67
C GLU A 146 -8.48 27.09 -1.23
N GLY A 147 -7.49 26.76 -0.39
CA GLY A 147 -7.17 25.35 -0.10
C GLY A 147 -8.25 24.61 0.71
N LEU A 148 -8.53 25.08 1.94
CA LEU A 148 -9.55 24.44 2.79
C LEU A 148 -10.98 24.63 2.26
N ARG A 149 -11.30 25.81 1.72
CA ARG A 149 -12.61 26.06 1.11
C ARG A 149 -12.79 25.22 -0.17
N GLY A 150 -11.76 25.09 -0.99
CA GLY A 150 -11.79 24.25 -2.19
C GLY A 150 -12.05 22.78 -1.87
N LEU A 151 -11.46 22.24 -0.80
CA LEU A 151 -11.74 20.90 -0.28
C LEU A 151 -13.24 20.72 0.01
N SER A 152 -13.86 21.67 0.71
CA SER A 152 -15.30 21.61 1.01
C SER A 152 -16.19 21.73 -0.24
N LEU A 153 -15.79 22.54 -1.21
CA LEU A 153 -16.51 22.72 -2.48
C LEU A 153 -16.41 21.49 -3.38
N SER A 154 -15.22 20.89 -3.52
CA SER A 154 -15.03 19.63 -4.26
C SER A 154 -15.83 18.49 -3.64
N ALA A 155 -15.85 18.39 -2.31
CA ALA A 155 -16.67 17.40 -1.60
C ALA A 155 -18.18 17.61 -1.81
N ALA A 156 -18.65 18.86 -1.76
CA ALA A 156 -20.06 19.19 -2.03
C ALA A 156 -20.46 18.87 -3.48
N ARG A 157 -19.61 19.22 -4.45
CA ARG A 157 -19.80 18.88 -5.87
C ARG A 157 -19.89 17.37 -6.07
N PHE A 158 -18.99 16.60 -5.45
CA PHE A 158 -19.00 15.14 -5.52
C PHE A 158 -20.30 14.53 -4.96
N ALA A 159 -20.78 15.05 -3.83
CA ALA A 159 -22.04 14.62 -3.24
C ALA A 159 -23.26 14.92 -4.14
N LEU A 160 -23.29 16.09 -4.79
CA LEU A 160 -24.35 16.46 -5.73
C LEU A 160 -24.37 15.57 -6.98
N LEU A 161 -23.21 15.32 -7.60
CA LEU A 161 -23.12 14.44 -8.77
C LEU A 161 -23.59 13.01 -8.46
N ARG A 162 -23.28 12.51 -7.25
CA ARG A 162 -23.75 11.19 -6.82
C ARG A 162 -25.27 11.11 -6.65
N LEU A 163 -25.93 12.21 -6.29
CA LEU A 163 -27.40 12.29 -6.20
C LEU A 163 -28.05 12.34 -7.59
N GLU A 164 -27.40 13.02 -8.55
CA GLU A 164 -27.88 13.12 -9.93
C GLU A 164 -27.86 11.75 -10.63
N ASP A 165 -26.77 11.00 -10.52
CA ASP A 165 -26.65 9.63 -11.08
C ASP A 165 -27.59 8.61 -10.41
N GLY A 166 -28.11 8.89 -9.21
CA GLY A 166 -28.99 8.00 -8.45
C GLY A 166 -30.46 8.04 -8.85
N ARG A 167 -30.87 8.94 -9.75
CA ARG A 167 -32.26 9.04 -10.24
C ARG A 167 -32.48 8.04 -11.39
N PRO A 168 -33.33 7.01 -11.27
CA PRO A 168 -33.68 6.19 -12.43
C PRO A 168 -34.43 7.06 -13.47
N PRO A 169 -34.27 6.79 -14.79
CA PRO A 169 -35.00 7.48 -15.84
C PRO A 169 -36.52 7.31 -15.73
#